data_AF-A0A0F9XTH0-F1
#
_entry.id   AF-A0A0F9XTH0-F1
#
_cell.length_a   1.000
_cell.length_b   1.000
_cell.length_c   1.000
_cell.angle_alpha   90.00
_cell.angle_beta   90.00
_cell.angle_gamma   90.00
#
_symmetry.space_group_name_H-M   'P 1'
#
loop_
_entity.id
_entity.type
_entity.pdbx_description
1 polymer ?
#
loop_
_entity_poly.entity_id
_entity_poly.type
_entity_poly.pdbx_seq_one_letter_code
_entity_poly.pdbx_strand_id
1 'polypeptide(L)'
;MKTKISIILIILIGLGVGGFFVWKNISVPEEETAPEEEPSLEEKEKVIPQAYQLNVSRVFAGEVLKEKETEEGPGLCYLGAFAMLALFDDPDLDFTEIVAYSGIGVTAKNVVPFIGLTNDFQGNSIITGAENLGYNFGLGLLSGGKDSINHLPPPPPPPPPGTSPPPPPPPPPPAGSEPPTQFNFKESAKEVKYFSNKEEATRYLKSIISSDKPVLVHLDLYYVTDDFAKISPSWAWEKFHASHFMIVTGYDENYVYINDPDDPDLAIKNMPASYKNFLEAWENGANPQMEGHKLGPYWMLYLKDKAKRKSIKEIMAWNREISENAAFEIGEALNSFFLGEMAVGRLEFAKFLERNGYQNAANLYREAGNLYLKKPTIDELSLIAGKEEEARNSF
;
A
#
# COMPACT_ATOMS: atom_id res chain seq x y z
N MET A 1 -2.58 -30.19 69.98
CA MET A 1 -3.84 -29.42 70.09
C MET A 1 -4.29 -29.13 68.67
N LYS A 2 -5.25 -29.88 68.09
CA LYS A 2 -6.69 -29.55 68.00
C LYS A 2 -6.88 -28.07 67.56
N THR A 3 -7.43 -27.75 66.39
CA THR A 3 -8.83 -28.03 66.01
C THR A 3 -9.04 -28.06 64.48
N LYS A 4 -9.98 -28.92 64.07
CA LYS A 4 -10.52 -29.17 62.72
C LYS A 4 -11.51 -28.07 62.29
N ILE A 5 -11.77 -27.94 60.99
CA ILE A 5 -13.12 -27.88 60.40
C ILE A 5 -13.03 -28.41 58.95
N SER A 6 -13.89 -29.37 58.64
CA SER A 6 -14.22 -29.89 57.32
C SER A 6 -15.72 -29.68 57.11
N ILE A 7 -16.18 -29.63 55.86
CA ILE A 7 -17.36 -30.32 55.28
C ILE A 7 -17.92 -29.50 54.11
N ILE A 8 -18.16 -30.19 52.99
CA ILE A 8 -19.23 -30.11 51.97
C ILE A 8 -18.62 -30.65 50.65
N LEU A 9 -19.18 -31.56 49.85
CA LEU A 9 -20.20 -32.61 49.95
C LEU A 9 -20.09 -33.37 48.60
N ILE A 10 -20.15 -34.70 48.61
CA ILE A 10 -20.07 -35.62 47.46
C ILE A 10 -21.47 -36.03 47.01
N ILE A 11 -21.76 -36.03 45.70
CA ILE A 11 -22.82 -36.77 44.96
C ILE A 11 -22.33 -36.88 43.50
N LEU A 12 -22.29 -37.99 42.74
CA LEU A 12 -22.41 -39.43 42.90
C LEU A 12 -22.06 -40.02 41.50
N ILE A 13 -21.10 -40.96 41.40
CA ILE A 13 -20.92 -41.84 40.23
C ILE A 13 -21.05 -43.27 40.75
N GLY A 14 -21.92 -44.08 40.13
CA GLY A 14 -22.04 -45.49 40.49
C GLY A 14 -23.15 -46.26 39.74
N LEU A 15 -22.77 -46.81 38.58
CA LEU A 15 -23.00 -48.20 38.10
C LEU A 15 -24.37 -48.90 38.26
N GLY A 16 -24.87 -49.43 37.13
CA GLY A 16 -25.77 -50.59 37.03
C GLY A 16 -25.83 -51.06 35.56
N VAL A 17 -25.03 -52.05 35.14
CA VAL A 17 -25.38 -53.50 35.02
C VAL A 17 -26.63 -53.79 34.19
N GLY A 18 -26.40 -54.27 32.96
CA GLY A 18 -26.97 -55.50 32.39
C GLY A 18 -28.49 -55.63 32.21
N GLY A 19 -28.93 -55.69 30.94
CA GLY A 19 -30.29 -56.11 30.57
C GLY A 19 -30.41 -56.44 29.08
N PHE A 20 -30.41 -57.73 28.78
CA PHE A 20 -30.67 -58.38 27.50
C PHE A 20 -32.13 -58.15 27.02
N PHE A 21 -32.37 -58.34 25.72
CA PHE A 21 -33.60 -58.82 25.03
C PHE A 21 -34.50 -57.90 24.17
N VAL A 22 -34.67 -58.41 22.93
CA VAL A 22 -35.81 -58.36 21.96
C VAL A 22 -35.87 -57.24 20.92
N TRP A 23 -35.38 -57.64 19.75
CA TRP A 23 -35.79 -57.27 18.39
C TRP A 23 -37.30 -57.40 18.17
N LYS A 24 -37.97 -56.34 17.70
CA LYS A 24 -39.22 -56.44 16.95
C LYS A 24 -39.21 -55.47 15.77
N ASN A 25 -39.36 -56.04 14.57
CA ASN A 25 -39.65 -55.35 13.32
C ASN A 25 -40.91 -54.48 13.46
N ILE A 26 -40.76 -53.19 13.17
CA ILE A 26 -41.87 -52.31 12.81
C ILE A 26 -41.48 -51.65 11.50
N SER A 27 -42.21 -52.03 10.44
CA SER A 27 -42.16 -51.40 9.13
C SER A 27 -42.77 -50.00 9.26
N VAL A 28 -41.98 -48.97 8.95
CA VAL A 28 -42.45 -47.57 8.85
C VAL A 28 -43.09 -47.38 7.46
N PRO A 29 -44.22 -46.65 7.35
CA PRO A 29 -44.86 -46.40 6.06
C PRO A 29 -44.00 -45.46 5.20
N GLU A 30 -44.04 -45.66 3.88
CA GLU A 30 -43.46 -44.74 2.90
C GLU A 30 -44.06 -43.34 3.08
N GLU A 31 -43.20 -42.41 3.48
CA GLU A 31 -43.49 -40.99 3.58
C GLU A 31 -43.25 -40.34 2.21
N GLU A 32 -44.29 -39.66 1.73
CA GLU A 32 -44.34 -38.99 0.44
C GLU A 32 -43.34 -37.81 0.45
N THR A 33 -42.19 -37.98 -0.21
CA THR A 33 -41.14 -36.96 -0.30
C THR A 33 -41.65 -35.72 -1.03
N ALA A 34 -41.84 -34.64 -0.28
CA ALA A 34 -41.97 -33.29 -0.79
C ALA A 34 -40.71 -32.91 -1.62
N PRO A 35 -40.84 -32.04 -2.63
CA PRO A 35 -39.69 -31.59 -3.42
C PRO A 35 -38.66 -30.94 -2.50
N GLU A 36 -37.45 -31.48 -2.59
CA GLU A 36 -36.22 -31.04 -1.93
C GLU A 36 -36.00 -29.54 -2.23
N GLU A 37 -36.20 -28.69 -1.22
CA GLU A 37 -35.74 -27.30 -1.28
C GLU A 37 -34.22 -27.34 -1.53
N GLU A 38 -33.78 -26.70 -2.61
CA GLU A 38 -32.36 -26.56 -2.90
C GLU A 38 -31.67 -26.01 -1.64
N PRO A 39 -30.56 -26.62 -1.19
CA PRO A 39 -29.86 -26.18 -0.01
C PRO A 39 -29.51 -24.70 -0.19
N SER A 40 -30.11 -23.86 0.66
CA SER A 40 -29.72 -22.47 0.81
C SER A 40 -28.20 -22.44 0.88
N LEU A 41 -27.57 -21.70 -0.03
CA LEU A 41 -26.13 -21.47 -0.07
C LEU A 41 -25.65 -21.25 1.37
N GLU A 42 -25.07 -22.28 1.98
CA GLU A 42 -24.41 -22.16 3.27
C GLU A 42 -23.45 -20.98 3.10
N GLU A 43 -23.67 -19.93 3.88
CA GLU A 43 -22.67 -18.90 4.16
C GLU A 43 -21.44 -19.66 4.63
N LYS A 44 -20.55 -19.98 3.70
CA LYS A 44 -19.21 -20.45 4.03
C LYS A 44 -18.63 -19.34 4.86
N GLU A 45 -18.56 -19.59 6.17
CA GLU A 45 -17.92 -18.73 7.15
C GLU A 45 -16.62 -18.29 6.53
N LYS A 46 -16.60 -17.02 6.11
CA LYS A 46 -15.55 -16.48 5.28
C LYS A 46 -14.35 -16.42 6.20
N VAL A 47 -13.46 -17.41 6.08
CA VAL A 47 -12.20 -17.44 6.80
C VAL A 47 -11.49 -16.16 6.42
N ILE A 48 -11.58 -15.16 7.31
CA ILE A 48 -10.82 -13.92 7.17
C ILE A 48 -9.37 -14.39 7.24
N PRO A 49 -8.58 -14.26 6.15
CA PRO A 49 -7.19 -14.67 6.15
C PRO A 49 -6.55 -14.07 7.39
N GLN A 50 -5.93 -14.93 8.20
CA GLN A 50 -5.35 -14.56 9.49
C GLN A 50 -4.59 -13.25 9.28
N ALA A 51 -5.00 -12.19 9.98
CA ALA A 51 -4.50 -10.84 9.80
C ALA A 51 -2.96 -10.83 9.76
N TYR A 52 -2.38 -10.84 8.56
CA TYR A 52 -0.93 -10.80 8.38
C TYR A 52 -0.49 -9.37 8.64
N GLN A 53 -0.28 -9.13 9.92
CA GLN A 53 0.22 -7.89 10.43
C GLN A 53 1.71 -7.78 10.07
N LEU A 54 2.00 -7.04 9.00
CA LEU A 54 3.37 -6.67 8.62
C LEU A 54 3.90 -5.71 9.67
N ASN A 55 4.86 -6.16 10.47
CA ASN A 55 5.58 -5.31 11.41
C ASN A 55 6.62 -4.49 10.65
N VAL A 56 6.15 -3.62 9.75
CA VAL A 56 7.02 -2.70 9.05
C VAL A 56 7.41 -1.63 10.04
N SER A 57 8.71 -1.49 10.25
CA SER A 57 9.23 -0.39 11.05
C SER A 57 8.68 0.93 10.49
N ARG A 58 8.11 1.74 11.39
CA ARG A 58 7.43 3.04 11.24
C ARG A 58 8.25 4.14 10.55
N VAL A 59 9.19 3.80 9.68
CA VAL A 59 10.31 4.66 9.35
C VAL A 59 9.87 5.93 8.60
N PHE A 60 8.63 6.05 8.14
CA PHE A 60 8.18 7.24 7.41
C PHE A 60 6.95 7.98 7.90
N ALA A 61 6.36 7.62 9.05
CA ALA A 61 5.24 8.37 9.64
C ALA A 61 5.66 9.63 10.44
N GLY A 62 6.80 10.25 10.10
CA GLY A 62 7.17 11.58 10.64
C GLY A 62 7.46 11.68 12.14
N GLU A 63 7.63 10.58 12.89
CA GLU A 63 7.80 10.67 14.36
C GLU A 63 9.14 11.30 14.80
N VAL A 64 10.09 11.54 13.90
CA VAL A 64 11.39 12.12 14.28
C VAL A 64 11.31 13.62 14.58
N LEU A 65 10.20 14.31 14.29
CA LEU A 65 10.12 15.77 14.44
C LEU A 65 8.88 16.26 15.20
N LYS A 66 8.70 15.88 16.47
CA LYS A 66 7.87 16.66 17.40
C LYS A 66 8.51 16.82 18.77
N GLU A 67 9.18 17.96 18.96
CA GLU A 67 9.21 18.63 20.28
C GLU A 67 8.06 19.65 20.45
N LYS A 68 7.26 19.94 19.40
CA LYS A 68 5.89 20.52 19.53
C LYS A 68 5.12 20.52 18.20
N GLU A 69 3.90 19.98 18.30
CA GLU A 69 2.64 20.28 17.58
C GLU A 69 2.75 21.51 16.64
N THR A 70 2.64 21.46 15.31
CA THR A 70 1.45 21.12 14.51
C THR A 70 1.77 21.18 13.00
N GLU A 71 2.90 20.65 12.54
CA GLU A 71 3.15 20.57 11.09
C GLU A 71 3.22 19.10 10.70
N GLU A 72 2.18 18.65 10.00
CA GLU A 72 2.12 17.38 9.29
C GLU A 72 3.34 17.30 8.35
N GLY A 73 4.32 16.49 8.74
CA GLY A 73 5.42 16.13 7.86
C GLY A 73 4.89 15.09 6.87
N PRO A 74 5.14 15.21 5.56
CA PRO A 74 4.67 14.22 4.62
C PRO A 74 5.28 12.85 4.92
N GLY A 75 4.45 11.82 4.86
CA GLY A 75 4.87 10.43 4.93
C GLY A 75 5.22 9.94 3.53
N LEU A 76 6.29 9.17 3.38
CA LEU A 76 6.49 8.40 2.15
C LEU A 76 5.54 7.20 2.15
N CYS A 77 4.23 7.46 2.19
CA CYS A 77 3.21 6.43 2.26
C CYS A 77 3.36 5.40 1.14
N TYR A 78 3.78 5.82 -0.05
CA TYR A 78 4.10 4.92 -1.15
C TYR A 78 5.24 3.93 -0.82
N LEU A 79 6.32 4.39 -0.18
CA LEU A 79 7.49 3.57 0.15
C LEU A 79 7.18 2.69 1.36
N GLY A 80 6.45 3.22 2.34
CA GLY A 80 5.95 2.45 3.47
C GLY A 80 5.00 1.35 3.03
N ALA A 81 4.07 1.64 2.13
CA ALA A 81 3.19 0.63 1.54
C ALA A 81 3.98 -0.39 0.71
N PHE A 82 4.97 0.03 -0.08
CA PHE A 82 5.83 -0.91 -0.78
C PHE A 82 6.65 -1.78 0.18
N ALA A 83 7.19 -1.20 1.25
CA ALA A 83 7.89 -1.95 2.30
C ALA A 83 6.97 -3.01 2.93
N MET A 84 5.71 -2.67 3.19
CA MET A 84 4.68 -3.62 3.62
C MET A 84 4.54 -4.77 2.61
N LEU A 85 4.34 -4.49 1.32
CA LEU A 85 4.28 -5.57 0.31
C LEU A 85 5.54 -6.44 0.30
N ALA A 86 6.72 -5.83 0.33
CA ALA A 86 7.99 -6.54 0.23
C ALA A 86 8.27 -7.42 1.47
N LEU A 87 7.95 -6.92 2.66
CA LEU A 87 8.09 -7.63 3.93
C LEU A 87 7.07 -8.76 4.09
N PHE A 88 5.96 -8.71 3.34
CA PHE A 88 4.99 -9.79 3.31
C PHE A 88 5.55 -11.03 2.63
N ASP A 89 6.19 -10.82 1.48
CA ASP A 89 6.80 -11.91 0.75
C ASP A 89 8.15 -12.33 1.35
N ASP A 90 8.90 -11.39 1.94
CA ASP A 90 10.19 -11.64 2.56
C ASP A 90 10.33 -10.97 3.93
N PRO A 91 9.97 -11.67 5.01
CA PRO A 91 10.08 -11.16 6.38
C PRO A 91 11.51 -10.93 6.87
N ASP A 92 12.53 -11.46 6.18
CA ASP A 92 13.94 -11.26 6.53
C ASP A 92 14.48 -9.93 6.00
N LEU A 93 13.72 -9.26 5.12
CA LEU A 93 14.01 -7.89 4.74
C LEU A 93 13.94 -6.97 5.95
N ASP A 94 14.72 -5.91 5.89
CA ASP A 94 14.52 -4.75 6.75
C ASP A 94 14.41 -3.47 5.94
N PHE A 95 14.00 -2.41 6.63
CA PHE A 95 13.71 -1.14 5.97
C PHE A 95 14.95 -0.48 5.35
N THR A 96 16.15 -0.72 5.90
CA THR A 96 17.39 -0.18 5.32
C THR A 96 17.66 -0.81 3.94
N GLU A 97 17.30 -2.08 3.75
CA GLU A 97 17.33 -2.73 2.43
C GLU A 97 16.27 -2.10 1.51
N ILE A 98 15.04 -1.89 1.96
CA ILE A 98 14.00 -1.24 1.12
C ILE A 98 14.47 0.13 0.62
N VAL A 99 15.07 0.94 1.50
CA VAL A 99 15.65 2.24 1.15
C VAL A 99 16.80 2.11 0.15
N ALA A 100 17.73 1.20 0.39
CA ALA A 100 18.88 1.00 -0.49
C ALA A 100 18.47 0.48 -1.88
N TYR A 101 17.48 -0.41 -1.94
CA TYR A 101 17.02 -1.03 -3.18
C TYR A 101 16.07 -0.12 -3.96
N SER A 102 15.37 0.80 -3.30
CA SER A 102 14.55 1.82 -3.97
C SER A 102 15.37 3.03 -4.46
N GLY A 103 16.60 3.20 -3.96
CA GLY A 103 17.50 4.31 -4.32
C GLY A 103 17.13 5.64 -3.67
N ILE A 104 16.10 5.67 -2.83
CA ILE A 104 15.64 6.90 -2.19
C ILE A 104 16.66 7.51 -1.23
N GLY A 105 17.58 6.68 -0.72
CA GLY A 105 18.63 7.10 0.19
C GLY A 105 19.71 7.98 -0.42
N VAL A 106 19.83 8.01 -1.76
CA VAL A 106 20.99 8.62 -2.43
C VAL A 106 20.65 9.68 -3.49
N THR A 107 19.38 9.88 -3.80
CA THR A 107 18.92 10.88 -4.77
C THR A 107 17.78 11.71 -4.19
N ALA A 108 17.82 13.02 -4.43
CA ALA A 108 16.75 13.94 -4.04
C ALA A 108 15.62 13.99 -5.10
N LYS A 109 15.88 13.56 -6.35
CA LYS A 109 14.84 13.40 -7.40
C LYS A 109 13.74 12.42 -7.04
N ASN A 110 14.04 11.44 -6.19
CA ASN A 110 13.01 10.51 -5.71
C ASN A 110 12.11 11.15 -4.64
N VAL A 111 12.42 12.37 -4.21
CA VAL A 111 11.72 13.09 -3.16
C VAL A 111 11.11 14.41 -3.65
N VAL A 112 11.64 15.05 -4.71
CA VAL A 112 11.19 16.40 -5.17
C VAL A 112 10.99 16.52 -6.69
N PRO A 113 9.95 17.26 -7.17
CA PRO A 113 8.58 17.17 -6.69
C PRO A 113 8.11 15.76 -7.03
N PHE A 114 7.49 15.11 -6.05
CA PHE A 114 6.80 13.85 -6.22
C PHE A 114 6.03 13.93 -7.56
N ILE A 115 6.24 12.98 -8.49
CA ILE A 115 5.47 12.77 -9.73
C ILE A 115 5.22 11.26 -9.78
N GLY A 116 4.27 10.73 -9.01
CA GLY A 116 3.72 9.38 -9.15
C GLY A 116 4.70 8.21 -9.12
N LEU A 117 4.20 7.03 -9.49
CA LEU A 117 4.98 5.79 -9.65
C LEU A 117 6.01 5.84 -10.77
N THR A 118 6.14 7.00 -11.41
CA THR A 118 6.93 7.44 -12.56
C THR A 118 7.17 8.92 -12.43
N ASN A 119 8.19 9.31 -11.65
CA ASN A 119 8.82 10.58 -11.94
C ASN A 119 9.22 10.52 -13.42
N ASP A 120 9.17 11.64 -14.13
CA ASP A 120 9.44 11.72 -15.58
C ASP A 120 10.81 11.14 -16.00
N PHE A 121 11.59 10.64 -15.03
CA PHE A 121 12.85 9.90 -15.11
C PHE A 121 12.73 8.38 -14.86
N GLN A 122 11.71 7.68 -15.39
CA GLN A 122 11.71 6.21 -15.61
C GLN A 122 12.12 5.27 -14.42
N GLY A 123 12.30 5.75 -13.18
CA GLY A 123 13.27 5.15 -12.23
C GLY A 123 12.74 4.80 -10.84
N ASN A 124 11.45 4.63 -10.67
CA ASN A 124 10.76 4.88 -9.40
C ASN A 124 11.07 3.90 -8.28
N SER A 125 11.11 4.44 -7.07
CA SER A 125 11.37 3.75 -5.80
C SER A 125 10.60 2.43 -5.63
N ILE A 126 9.30 2.36 -5.97
CA ILE A 126 8.50 1.12 -5.86
C ILE A 126 8.90 0.12 -6.95
N ILE A 127 8.84 0.53 -8.22
CA ILE A 127 9.11 -0.37 -9.35
C ILE A 127 10.57 -0.81 -9.32
N THR A 128 11.50 0.13 -9.27
CA THR A 128 12.94 -0.15 -9.18
C THR A 128 13.28 -0.89 -7.88
N GLY A 129 12.64 -0.56 -6.76
CA GLY A 129 12.77 -1.32 -5.52
C GLY A 129 12.35 -2.77 -5.71
N ALA A 130 11.19 -3.01 -6.34
CA ALA A 130 10.71 -4.35 -6.68
C ALA A 130 11.71 -5.08 -7.59
N GLU A 131 12.16 -4.44 -8.67
CA GLU A 131 13.13 -5.01 -9.63
C GLU A 131 14.45 -5.38 -8.97
N ASN A 132 15.00 -4.47 -8.17
CA ASN A 132 16.25 -4.67 -7.45
C ASN A 132 16.12 -5.80 -6.43
N LEU A 133 14.96 -5.92 -5.78
CA LEU A 133 14.63 -7.01 -4.86
C LEU A 133 14.36 -8.34 -5.58
N GLY A 134 14.27 -8.31 -6.91
CA GLY A 134 13.99 -9.48 -7.75
C GLY A 134 12.51 -9.77 -7.91
N TYR A 135 11.61 -8.88 -7.53
CA TYR A 135 10.17 -9.10 -7.69
C TYR A 135 9.72 -8.85 -9.12
N ASN A 136 8.99 -9.82 -9.67
CA ASN A 136 8.00 -9.55 -10.70
C ASN A 136 6.76 -8.96 -10.03
N PHE A 137 6.06 -8.07 -10.72
CA PHE A 137 4.83 -7.47 -10.19
C PHE A 137 3.70 -7.46 -11.20
N GLY A 138 2.48 -7.46 -10.67
CA GLY A 138 1.26 -7.21 -11.42
C GLY A 138 0.78 -5.79 -11.17
N LEU A 139 0.29 -5.15 -12.22
CA LEU A 139 -0.30 -3.82 -12.19
C LEU A 139 -1.75 -3.89 -12.67
N GLY A 140 -2.64 -3.17 -11.98
CA GLY A 140 -4.01 -2.94 -12.42
C GLY A 140 -4.29 -1.46 -12.56
N LEU A 141 -5.03 -1.07 -13.60
CA LEU A 141 -5.48 0.30 -13.85
C LEU A 141 -6.73 0.31 -14.75
N LEU A 142 -7.53 1.38 -14.70
CA LEU A 142 -8.67 1.52 -15.61
C LEU A 142 -8.20 1.57 -17.10
N SER A 143 -8.89 0.83 -17.98
CA SER A 143 -8.67 0.79 -19.43
C SER A 143 -9.15 2.11 -20.05
N GLY A 144 -8.25 3.07 -20.22
CA GLY A 144 -8.60 4.40 -20.72
C GLY A 144 -7.40 5.33 -20.89
N GLY A 145 -6.49 4.99 -21.82
CA GLY A 145 -5.40 5.87 -22.22
C GLY A 145 -5.86 7.31 -22.49
N LYS A 146 -4.98 8.30 -22.23
CA LYS A 146 -5.20 9.76 -22.29
C LYS A 146 -6.40 10.35 -21.52
N ASP A 147 -7.44 9.59 -21.20
CA ASP A 147 -8.66 10.06 -20.55
C ASP A 147 -8.69 9.83 -19.03
N SER A 148 -7.76 9.04 -18.47
CA SER A 148 -7.56 8.98 -17.00
C SER A 148 -7.15 10.32 -16.38
N ILE A 149 -6.78 11.32 -17.21
CA ILE A 149 -6.43 12.69 -16.80
C ILE A 149 -7.58 13.68 -17.12
N ASN A 150 -8.57 13.28 -17.94
CA ASN A 150 -9.64 14.16 -18.45
C ASN A 150 -11.05 13.80 -17.98
N HIS A 151 -11.23 12.83 -17.06
CA HIS A 151 -12.53 12.57 -16.46
C HIS A 151 -12.93 13.62 -15.41
N LEU A 152 -13.10 14.87 -15.88
CA LEU A 152 -14.17 15.71 -15.35
C LEU A 152 -15.44 15.34 -16.12
N PRO A 153 -16.60 15.12 -15.45
CA PRO A 153 -17.85 15.09 -16.19
C PRO A 153 -17.97 16.43 -16.95
N PRO A 154 -18.31 16.43 -18.25
CA PRO A 154 -18.60 17.67 -18.94
C PRO A 154 -19.69 18.42 -18.16
N PRO A 155 -19.60 19.75 -17.99
CA PRO A 155 -20.64 20.51 -17.32
C PRO A 155 -21.99 20.17 -17.95
N PRO A 156 -23.05 19.96 -17.16
CA PRO A 156 -24.35 19.57 -17.69
C PRO A 156 -24.77 20.59 -18.75
N PRO A 157 -25.23 20.14 -19.93
CA PRO A 157 -25.59 21.06 -20.99
C PRO A 157 -26.74 21.97 -20.51
N PRO A 158 -26.72 23.27 -20.86
CA PRO A 158 -27.86 24.13 -20.58
C PRO A 158 -29.12 23.53 -21.25
N PRO A 159 -30.27 23.51 -20.56
CA PRO A 159 -31.48 22.90 -21.12
C PRO A 159 -31.87 23.63 -22.41
N PRO A 160 -32.06 22.93 -23.55
CA PRO A 160 -32.43 23.60 -24.80
C PRO A 160 -33.90 24.03 -24.78
N PRO A 161 -34.22 25.27 -25.18
CA PRO A 161 -35.57 25.65 -25.56
C PRO A 161 -35.87 25.17 -26.99
N GLY A 162 -36.76 24.19 -27.11
CA GLY A 162 -37.64 24.04 -28.28
C GLY A 162 -37.09 23.40 -29.57
N THR A 163 -37.82 22.39 -30.03
CA THR A 163 -37.84 21.73 -31.37
C THR A 163 -36.74 20.72 -31.70
N SER A 164 -37.21 19.54 -32.14
CA SER A 164 -36.47 18.28 -32.29
C SER A 164 -35.70 18.19 -33.62
N PRO A 165 -34.37 17.96 -33.62
CA PRO A 165 -33.61 17.58 -34.80
C PRO A 165 -33.64 16.05 -35.05
N PRO A 166 -33.35 15.59 -36.29
CA PRO A 166 -33.37 14.17 -36.66
C PRO A 166 -32.30 13.34 -35.94
N PRO A 167 -32.50 12.01 -35.80
CA PRO A 167 -31.61 11.15 -35.04
C PRO A 167 -30.23 11.04 -35.73
N PRO A 168 -29.12 11.22 -34.98
CA PRO A 168 -27.78 11.11 -35.52
C PRO A 168 -27.43 9.66 -35.89
N PRO A 169 -26.53 9.44 -36.87
CA PRO A 169 -26.03 8.11 -37.20
C PRO A 169 -25.35 7.45 -35.99
N PRO A 170 -25.37 6.11 -35.89
CA PRO A 170 -24.74 5.39 -34.79
C PRO A 170 -23.23 5.68 -34.77
N PRO A 171 -22.65 5.96 -33.59
CA PRO A 171 -21.23 6.23 -33.48
C PRO A 171 -20.40 5.01 -33.91
N PRO A 172 -19.24 5.21 -34.57
CA PRO A 172 -18.32 4.13 -34.83
C PRO A 172 -17.89 3.46 -33.51
N PRO A 173 -17.62 2.14 -33.51
CA PRO A 173 -17.11 1.47 -32.33
C PRO A 173 -15.82 2.15 -31.84
N PRO A 174 -15.61 2.30 -30.52
CA PRO A 174 -14.42 2.96 -29.99
C PRO A 174 -13.17 2.28 -30.54
N ALA A 175 -12.29 3.07 -31.17
CA ALA A 175 -10.96 2.60 -31.52
C ALA A 175 -10.31 2.03 -30.25
N GLY A 176 -9.84 0.78 -30.30
CA GLY A 176 -9.15 0.15 -29.19
C GLY A 176 -8.08 1.09 -28.68
N SER A 177 -8.20 1.50 -27.42
CA SER A 177 -7.32 2.46 -26.79
C SER A 177 -5.91 1.88 -26.80
N GLU A 178 -5.02 2.54 -27.54
CA GLU A 178 -3.58 2.29 -27.39
C GLU A 178 -3.23 2.44 -25.90
N PRO A 179 -2.42 1.53 -25.33
CA PRO A 179 -2.06 1.59 -23.92
C PRO A 179 -1.42 2.96 -23.63
N PRO A 180 -1.72 3.59 -22.48
CA PRO A 180 -1.16 4.89 -22.13
C PRO A 180 0.38 4.82 -22.20
N THR A 181 0.95 5.42 -23.24
CA THR A 181 2.41 5.44 -23.52
C THR A 181 3.22 6.24 -22.50
N GLN A 182 2.56 6.83 -21.50
CA GLN A 182 3.20 7.68 -20.49
C GLN A 182 3.84 6.89 -19.35
N PHE A 183 3.41 5.65 -19.13
CA PHE A 183 4.02 4.81 -18.11
C PHE A 183 4.92 3.76 -18.78
N ASN A 184 6.23 4.02 -18.80
CA ASN A 184 7.22 3.00 -19.15
C ASN A 184 7.39 2.04 -17.97
N PHE A 185 6.38 1.20 -17.74
CA PHE A 185 6.52 0.06 -16.87
C PHE A 185 7.52 -0.88 -17.57
N LYS A 186 8.78 -0.85 -17.12
CA LYS A 186 9.89 -1.68 -17.62
C LYS A 186 9.49 -3.16 -17.72
N GLU A 187 10.35 -3.99 -18.32
CA GLU A 187 10.16 -5.44 -18.57
C GLU A 187 9.71 -6.29 -17.36
N SER A 188 9.78 -5.74 -16.15
CA SER A 188 9.44 -6.37 -14.87
C SER A 188 7.95 -6.32 -14.52
N ALA A 189 7.17 -5.49 -15.22
CA ALA A 189 5.71 -5.56 -15.18
C ALA A 189 5.24 -6.80 -15.97
N LYS A 190 5.28 -7.98 -15.32
CA LYS A 190 4.91 -9.26 -15.95
C LYS A 190 3.42 -9.38 -16.23
N GLU A 191 2.61 -8.54 -15.60
CA GLU A 191 1.18 -8.45 -15.85
C GLU A 191 0.72 -7.01 -15.73
N VAL A 192 0.11 -6.49 -16.79
CA VAL A 192 -0.59 -5.21 -16.79
C VAL A 192 -2.03 -5.47 -17.17
N LYS A 193 -2.92 -5.30 -16.20
CA LYS A 193 -4.35 -5.55 -16.35
C LYS A 193 -5.08 -4.21 -16.45
N TYR A 194 -5.76 -4.02 -17.58
CA TYR A 194 -6.63 -2.88 -17.80
C TYR A 194 -8.09 -3.27 -17.50
N PHE A 195 -8.81 -2.44 -16.74
CA PHE A 195 -10.20 -2.69 -16.34
C PHE A 195 -11.18 -1.80 -17.09
N SER A 196 -12.26 -2.34 -17.65
CA SER A 196 -13.25 -1.50 -18.33
C SER A 196 -14.22 -0.79 -17.39
N ASN A 197 -14.31 -1.23 -16.13
CA ASN A 197 -15.23 -0.68 -15.14
C ASN A 197 -14.83 -1.06 -13.71
N LYS A 198 -15.56 -0.49 -12.75
CA LYS A 198 -15.43 -0.74 -11.32
C LYS A 198 -15.60 -2.21 -10.96
N GLU A 199 -16.58 -2.89 -11.58
CA GLU A 199 -16.92 -4.28 -11.26
C GLU A 199 -15.78 -5.22 -11.65
N GLU A 200 -15.13 -5.00 -12.80
CA GLU A 200 -13.97 -5.75 -13.24
C GLU A 200 -12.76 -5.51 -12.33
N ALA A 201 -12.44 -4.23 -12.05
CA ALA A 201 -11.35 -3.86 -11.17
C ALA A 201 -11.53 -4.49 -9.78
N THR A 202 -12.73 -4.43 -9.24
CA THR A 202 -13.05 -4.96 -7.92
C THR A 202 -13.01 -6.47 -7.88
N ARG A 203 -13.54 -7.15 -8.91
CA ARG A 203 -13.44 -8.62 -9.03
C ARG A 203 -11.97 -9.06 -9.09
N TYR A 204 -11.16 -8.32 -9.84
CA TYR A 204 -9.74 -8.63 -9.96
C TYR A 204 -8.99 -8.39 -8.64
N LEU A 205 -9.18 -7.24 -7.97
CA LEU A 205 -8.64 -6.98 -6.63
C LEU A 205 -8.99 -8.12 -5.66
N LYS A 206 -10.27 -8.50 -5.59
CA LYS A 206 -10.74 -9.61 -4.75
C LYS A 206 -10.03 -10.92 -5.09
N SER A 207 -9.83 -11.22 -6.37
CA SER A 207 -9.14 -12.44 -6.78
C SER A 207 -7.67 -12.50 -6.33
N ILE A 208 -6.96 -11.37 -6.33
CA ILE A 208 -5.59 -11.29 -5.81
C ILE A 208 -5.57 -11.46 -4.29
N ILE A 209 -6.45 -10.75 -3.58
CA ILE A 209 -6.56 -10.88 -2.12
C ILE A 209 -6.93 -12.31 -1.71
N SER A 210 -7.84 -12.97 -2.44
CA SER A 210 -8.18 -14.39 -2.23
C SER A 210 -7.06 -15.37 -2.56
N SER A 211 -5.98 -14.91 -3.19
CA SER A 211 -4.75 -15.70 -3.40
C SER A 211 -3.72 -15.49 -2.28
N ASP A 212 -4.16 -14.96 -1.12
CA ASP A 212 -3.34 -14.60 0.03
C ASP A 212 -2.22 -13.60 -0.31
N LYS A 213 -2.50 -12.67 -1.23
CA LYS A 213 -1.56 -11.63 -1.63
C LYS A 213 -2.11 -10.25 -1.29
N PRO A 214 -1.40 -9.45 -0.47
CA PRO A 214 -1.77 -8.07 -0.24
C PRO A 214 -1.62 -7.25 -1.53
N VAL A 215 -2.40 -6.19 -1.63
CA VAL A 215 -2.43 -5.32 -2.81
C VAL A 215 -2.24 -3.87 -2.38
N LEU A 216 -1.22 -3.22 -2.94
CA LEU A 216 -1.00 -1.80 -2.77
C LEU A 216 -1.95 -1.04 -3.69
N VAL A 217 -2.71 -0.11 -3.14
CA VAL A 217 -3.69 0.72 -3.84
C VAL A 217 -3.41 2.21 -3.63
N HIS A 218 -3.94 3.05 -4.51
CA HIS A 218 -3.93 4.50 -4.39
C HIS A 218 -5.35 5.00 -4.11
N LEU A 219 -5.54 5.74 -3.03
CA LEU A 219 -6.84 6.19 -2.54
C LEU A 219 -6.87 7.71 -2.38
N ASP A 220 -8.06 8.29 -2.59
CA ASP A 220 -8.42 9.62 -2.09
C ASP A 220 -8.89 9.51 -0.64
N LEU A 221 -8.10 10.04 0.30
CA LEU A 221 -8.34 9.90 1.73
C LEU A 221 -9.70 10.42 2.19
N TYR A 222 -10.23 11.44 1.53
CA TYR A 222 -11.47 12.11 1.88
C TYR A 222 -12.62 11.14 2.20
N TYR A 223 -12.70 10.04 1.44
CA TYR A 223 -13.80 9.09 1.53
C TYR A 223 -13.61 8.06 2.65
N VAL A 224 -12.37 7.78 3.08
CA VAL A 224 -12.05 6.74 4.07
C VAL A 224 -11.68 7.29 5.46
N THR A 225 -11.38 8.59 5.58
CA THR A 225 -10.99 9.22 6.86
C THR A 225 -11.96 8.91 8.00
N ASP A 226 -13.27 9.00 7.78
CA ASP A 226 -14.26 8.71 8.85
C ASP A 226 -14.25 7.25 9.30
N ASP A 227 -13.93 6.33 8.40
CA ASP A 227 -13.86 4.91 8.74
C ASP A 227 -12.61 4.62 9.57
N PHE A 228 -11.48 5.23 9.21
CA PHE A 228 -10.23 5.10 9.95
C PHE A 228 -10.26 5.81 11.30
N ALA A 229 -10.86 7.00 11.39
CA ALA A 229 -11.01 7.78 12.62
C ALA A 229 -11.77 7.04 13.73
N LYS A 230 -12.60 6.04 13.39
CA LYS A 230 -13.31 5.20 14.36
C LYS A 230 -12.38 4.28 15.14
N ILE A 231 -11.21 3.97 14.59
CA ILE A 231 -10.27 3.00 15.16
C ILE A 231 -8.97 3.69 15.57
N SER A 232 -8.52 4.67 14.80
CA SER A 232 -7.26 5.36 15.03
C SER A 232 -7.47 6.85 15.29
N PRO A 233 -7.12 7.36 16.48
CA PRO A 233 -7.20 8.78 16.79
C PRO A 233 -6.32 9.67 15.91
N SER A 234 -5.25 9.14 15.31
CA SER A 234 -4.42 9.88 14.34
C SER A 234 -5.20 10.27 13.08
N TRP A 235 -6.27 9.52 12.78
CA TRP A 235 -7.17 9.75 11.66
C TRP A 235 -8.36 10.67 12.00
N ALA A 236 -8.46 11.18 13.23
CA ALA A 236 -9.55 12.07 13.67
C ALA A 236 -9.33 13.56 13.32
N TRP A 237 -8.95 13.85 12.08
CA TRP A 237 -8.68 15.19 11.56
C TRP A 237 -9.75 15.61 10.53
N GLU A 238 -9.70 16.87 10.09
CA GLU A 238 -10.63 17.39 9.10
C GLU A 238 -10.44 16.69 7.75
N LYS A 239 -11.55 16.33 7.09
CA LYS A 239 -11.51 15.69 5.77
C LYS A 239 -10.99 16.65 4.71
N PHE A 240 -10.14 16.13 3.84
CA PHE A 240 -9.58 16.86 2.72
C PHE A 240 -9.18 15.83 1.66
N HIS A 241 -9.08 16.29 0.40
CA HIS A 241 -8.70 15.44 -0.72
C HIS A 241 -7.19 15.27 -0.75
N ALA A 242 -6.71 14.06 -0.46
CA ALA A 242 -5.30 13.74 -0.48
C ALA A 242 -5.02 12.38 -1.09
N SER A 243 -3.93 12.36 -1.88
CA SER A 243 -3.34 11.17 -2.45
C SER A 243 -2.68 10.33 -1.37
N HIS A 244 -3.06 9.06 -1.28
CA HIS A 244 -2.41 8.16 -0.31
C HIS A 244 -2.28 6.73 -0.81
N PHE A 245 -1.21 6.06 -0.38
CA PHE A 245 -0.94 4.67 -0.75
C PHE A 245 -1.11 3.77 0.46
N MET A 246 -1.90 2.71 0.30
CA MET A 246 -2.24 1.80 1.39
C MET A 246 -2.24 0.35 0.90
N ILE A 247 -2.24 -0.59 1.84
CA ILE A 247 -2.26 -2.02 1.53
C ILE A 247 -3.62 -2.62 1.86
N VAL A 248 -4.32 -3.10 0.84
CA VAL A 248 -5.49 -3.96 1.04
C VAL A 248 -5.00 -5.36 1.41
N THR A 249 -5.51 -5.88 2.51
CA THR A 249 -5.13 -7.20 3.05
C THR A 249 -6.30 -8.19 3.10
N GLY A 250 -7.53 -7.70 2.98
CA GLY A 250 -8.72 -8.53 3.12
C GLY A 250 -9.99 -7.82 2.69
N TYR A 251 -11.08 -8.57 2.60
CA TYR A 251 -12.43 -8.03 2.43
C TYR A 251 -13.47 -8.99 2.99
N ASP A 252 -14.61 -8.47 3.43
CA ASP A 252 -15.84 -9.22 3.70
C ASP A 252 -17.00 -8.67 2.86
N GLU A 253 -18.25 -8.86 3.30
CA GLU A 253 -19.43 -8.33 2.61
C GLU A 253 -19.59 -6.82 2.78
N ASN A 254 -19.13 -6.28 3.91
CA ASN A 254 -19.37 -4.92 4.35
C ASN A 254 -18.12 -4.05 4.29
N TYR A 255 -16.93 -4.65 4.37
CA TYR A 255 -15.68 -3.94 4.57
C TYR A 255 -14.55 -4.43 3.64
N VAL A 256 -13.64 -3.51 3.37
CA VAL A 256 -12.29 -3.76 2.86
C VAL A 256 -11.31 -3.45 3.98
N TYR A 257 -10.39 -4.38 4.24
CA TYR A 257 -9.42 -4.28 5.32
C TYR A 257 -8.11 -3.72 4.78
N ILE A 258 -7.62 -2.66 5.42
CA ILE A 258 -6.53 -1.83 4.90
C ILE A 258 -5.46 -1.62 5.99
N ASN A 259 -4.20 -1.70 5.61
CA ASN A 259 -3.08 -1.24 6.42
C ASN A 259 -2.56 0.07 5.84
N ASP A 260 -2.42 1.04 6.73
CA ASP A 260 -1.86 2.35 6.42
C ASP A 260 -0.41 2.43 6.93
N PRO A 261 0.58 2.74 6.06
CA PRO A 261 1.96 2.95 6.49
C PRO A 261 2.19 4.19 7.36
N ASP A 262 1.26 5.13 7.37
CA ASP A 262 1.39 6.39 8.11
C ASP A 262 0.68 6.36 9.48
N ASP A 263 -0.05 5.28 9.79
CA ASP A 263 -0.67 5.14 11.12
C ASP A 263 0.42 4.95 12.19
N PRO A 264 0.46 5.82 13.22
CA PRO A 264 1.48 5.74 14.25
C PRO A 264 1.31 4.54 15.20
N ASP A 265 0.10 3.98 15.32
CA ASP A 265 -0.18 2.84 16.18
C ASP A 265 -0.01 1.53 15.41
N LEU A 266 1.17 0.92 15.54
CA LEU A 266 1.49 -0.36 14.91
C LEU A 266 0.60 -1.53 15.39
N ALA A 267 -0.19 -1.37 16.44
CA ALA A 267 -1.20 -2.36 16.83
C ALA A 267 -2.44 -2.30 15.93
N ILE A 268 -2.75 -1.12 15.38
CA ILE A 268 -3.89 -0.91 14.48
C ILE A 268 -3.54 -1.44 13.11
N LYS A 269 -4.13 -2.59 12.76
CA LYS A 269 -4.03 -3.16 11.42
C LYS A 269 -5.38 -3.66 10.95
N ASN A 270 -5.51 -3.86 9.65
CA ASN A 270 -6.78 -4.18 8.99
C ASN A 270 -7.85 -3.16 9.38
N MET A 271 -7.54 -1.88 9.23
CA MET A 271 -8.52 -0.82 9.37
C MET A 271 -9.65 -1.08 8.36
N PRO A 272 -10.90 -1.26 8.82
CA PRO A 272 -12.02 -1.54 7.96
C PRO A 272 -12.50 -0.22 7.34
N ALA A 273 -12.35 -0.09 6.03
CA ALA A 273 -13.12 0.87 5.26
C ALA A 273 -14.41 0.21 4.82
N SER A 274 -15.55 0.88 4.99
CA SER A 274 -16.80 0.36 4.42
C SER A 274 -16.64 0.19 2.91
N TYR A 275 -17.24 -0.86 2.37
CA TYR A 275 -17.05 -1.22 0.97
C TYR A 275 -17.41 -0.06 0.01
N LYS A 276 -18.46 0.69 0.36
CA LYS A 276 -18.85 1.91 -0.33
C LYS A 276 -17.75 2.97 -0.31
N ASN A 277 -17.25 3.33 0.89
CA ASN A 277 -16.25 4.38 1.05
C ASN A 277 -14.92 4.00 0.40
N PHE A 278 -14.49 2.74 0.51
CA PHE A 278 -13.31 2.25 -0.20
C PHE A 278 -13.43 2.41 -1.72
N LEU A 279 -14.56 1.98 -2.29
CA LEU A 279 -14.76 2.08 -3.74
C LEU A 279 -14.83 3.54 -4.20
N GLU A 280 -15.47 4.42 -3.42
CA GLU A 280 -15.47 5.86 -3.69
C GLU A 280 -14.04 6.44 -3.64
N ALA A 281 -13.24 6.09 -2.62
CA ALA A 281 -11.85 6.52 -2.51
C ALA A 281 -10.97 6.06 -3.68
N TRP A 282 -11.14 4.81 -4.10
CA TRP A 282 -10.32 4.18 -5.14
C TRP A 282 -10.71 4.63 -6.55
N GLU A 283 -12.01 4.86 -6.79
CA GLU A 283 -12.52 5.49 -8.00
C GLU A 283 -12.03 6.94 -8.11
N ASN A 284 -11.98 7.67 -6.99
CA ASN A 284 -11.53 9.06 -6.93
C ASN A 284 -10.01 9.21 -6.75
N GLY A 285 -9.22 8.14 -6.92
CA GLY A 285 -7.74 8.21 -6.93
C GLY A 285 -7.14 9.08 -8.06
N ALA A 286 -7.96 9.72 -8.89
CA ALA A 286 -7.53 10.77 -9.83
C ALA A 286 -8.31 12.09 -9.67
N ASN A 287 -8.97 12.30 -8.53
CA ASN A 287 -9.76 13.49 -8.24
C ASN A 287 -8.95 14.78 -8.50
N PRO A 288 -9.50 15.73 -9.29
CA PRO A 288 -8.82 16.99 -9.61
C PRO A 288 -8.50 17.86 -8.38
N GLN A 289 -9.26 17.72 -7.29
CA GLN A 289 -9.08 18.48 -6.05
C GLN A 289 -7.96 17.94 -5.17
N MET A 290 -7.49 16.71 -5.41
CA MET A 290 -6.32 16.21 -4.68
C MET A 290 -5.08 16.99 -5.07
N GLU A 291 -4.37 17.44 -4.04
CA GLU A 291 -2.99 17.87 -4.17
C GLU A 291 -2.07 16.64 -4.34
N GLY A 292 -0.99 16.78 -5.11
CA GLY A 292 -0.09 15.66 -5.39
C GLY A 292 -0.58 14.72 -6.50
N HIS A 293 -0.35 13.41 -6.34
CA HIS A 293 -0.54 12.43 -7.42
C HIS A 293 -1.94 11.89 -7.60
N LYS A 294 -2.21 11.63 -8.87
CA LYS A 294 -3.47 11.11 -9.38
C LYS A 294 -3.10 9.87 -10.18
N LEU A 295 -3.19 8.70 -9.56
CA LEU A 295 -2.81 7.43 -10.18
C LEU A 295 -4.02 6.57 -10.55
N GLY A 296 -5.18 6.87 -9.94
CA GLY A 296 -6.43 6.20 -10.25
C GLY A 296 -7.03 6.60 -11.61
N PRO A 297 -8.29 6.19 -11.85
CA PRO A 297 -9.09 5.29 -11.02
C PRO A 297 -8.52 3.85 -10.98
N TYR A 298 -8.84 3.14 -9.89
CA TYR A 298 -8.61 1.69 -9.77
C TYR A 298 -7.15 1.22 -9.88
N TRP A 299 -6.22 2.09 -9.51
CA TRP A 299 -4.81 1.75 -9.56
C TRP A 299 -4.44 0.76 -8.45
N MET A 300 -3.74 -0.30 -8.81
CA MET A 300 -3.25 -1.31 -7.88
C MET A 300 -1.91 -1.90 -8.31
N LEU A 301 -1.13 -2.37 -7.35
CA LEU A 301 0.10 -3.12 -7.54
C LEU A 301 0.18 -4.28 -6.55
N TYR A 302 0.65 -5.44 -7.01
CA TYR A 302 0.92 -6.58 -6.14
C TYR A 302 2.18 -7.33 -6.60
N LEU A 303 2.88 -7.95 -5.65
CA LEU A 303 4.08 -8.74 -5.94
C LEU A 303 3.69 -10.15 -6.39
N LYS A 304 4.34 -10.63 -7.46
CA LYS A 304 4.08 -11.94 -8.05
C LYS A 304 5.08 -12.96 -7.54
N ASP A 305 5.97 -13.38 -8.42
CA ASP A 305 7.04 -14.33 -8.17
C ASP A 305 8.36 -13.58 -7.97
N LYS A 306 9.25 -14.21 -7.20
CA LYS A 306 10.56 -13.66 -6.87
C LYS A 306 11.62 -14.30 -7.76
N ALA A 307 12.18 -13.50 -8.64
CA ALA A 307 13.42 -13.76 -9.33
C ALA A 307 14.63 -13.53 -8.39
N LYS A 308 15.82 -13.48 -8.96
CA LYS A 308 17.05 -13.28 -8.19
C LYS A 308 17.18 -11.80 -7.76
N ARG A 309 17.19 -11.56 -6.45
CA ARG A 309 17.59 -10.27 -5.85
C ARG A 309 18.99 -9.88 -6.33
N LYS A 310 19.19 -8.59 -6.65
CA LYS A 310 20.54 -8.04 -6.92
C LYS A 310 21.43 -8.18 -5.69
N SER A 311 22.69 -8.54 -5.90
CA SER A 311 23.66 -8.58 -4.81
C SER A 311 23.91 -7.18 -4.24
N ILE A 312 24.41 -7.12 -3.01
CA ILE A 312 24.82 -5.85 -2.36
C ILE A 312 25.77 -5.07 -3.27
N LYS A 313 26.74 -5.74 -3.91
CA LYS A 313 27.67 -5.11 -4.85
C LYS A 313 26.96 -4.47 -6.05
N GLU A 314 25.96 -5.13 -6.61
CA GLU A 314 25.15 -4.58 -7.71
C GLU A 314 24.33 -3.37 -7.25
N ILE A 315 23.76 -3.42 -6.03
CA ILE A 315 23.01 -2.30 -5.46
C ILE A 315 23.90 -1.11 -5.14
N MET A 316 25.13 -1.34 -4.67
CA MET A 316 26.10 -0.27 -4.44
C MET A 316 26.55 0.38 -5.74
N ALA A 317 26.86 -0.40 -6.76
CA ALA A 317 27.19 0.14 -8.09
C ALA A 317 26.05 0.97 -8.66
N TRP A 318 24.81 0.49 -8.55
CA TRP A 318 23.62 1.20 -9.01
C TRP A 318 23.35 2.48 -8.21
N ASN A 319 23.42 2.45 -6.86
CA ASN A 319 23.25 3.64 -6.03
C ASN A 319 24.33 4.69 -6.32
N ARG A 320 25.56 4.25 -6.61
CA ARG A 320 26.66 5.13 -7.02
C ARG A 320 26.35 5.83 -8.35
N GLU A 321 25.79 5.11 -9.32
CA GLU A 321 25.40 5.65 -10.62
C GLU A 321 24.28 6.68 -10.51
N ILE A 322 23.18 6.35 -9.83
CA ILE A 322 22.01 7.26 -9.75
C ILE A 322 22.26 8.49 -8.88
N SER A 323 23.28 8.47 -8.01
CA SER A 323 23.68 9.61 -7.18
C SER A 323 24.70 10.53 -7.85
N GLU A 324 24.98 10.34 -9.14
CA GLU A 324 25.94 11.19 -9.87
C GLU A 324 25.58 12.69 -9.78
N ASN A 325 24.28 12.99 -9.82
CA ASN A 325 23.75 14.35 -9.83
C ASN A 325 23.16 14.80 -8.48
N ALA A 326 23.36 14.03 -7.39
CA ALA A 326 22.73 14.32 -6.10
C ALA A 326 22.94 15.78 -5.66
N ALA A 327 24.15 16.31 -5.77
CA ALA A 327 24.48 17.70 -5.46
C ALA A 327 23.58 18.74 -6.17
N PHE A 328 23.31 18.54 -7.46
CA PHE A 328 22.43 19.42 -8.24
C PHE A 328 20.97 19.31 -7.77
N GLU A 329 20.51 18.08 -7.54
CA GLU A 329 19.14 17.77 -7.14
C GLU A 329 18.78 18.35 -5.76
N ILE A 330 19.76 18.42 -4.86
CA ILE A 330 19.60 19.03 -3.53
C ILE A 330 19.26 20.52 -3.65
N GLY A 331 19.83 21.21 -4.64
CA GLY A 331 19.51 22.61 -4.91
C GLY A 331 18.06 22.82 -5.33
N GLU A 332 17.49 21.90 -6.13
CA GLU A 332 16.08 21.92 -6.52
C GLU A 332 15.16 21.57 -5.35
N ALA A 333 15.63 20.70 -4.44
CA ALA A 333 14.87 20.22 -3.29
C ALA A 333 14.58 21.29 -2.22
N LEU A 334 15.23 22.45 -2.30
CA LEU A 334 15.07 23.53 -1.34
C LEU A 334 13.68 24.15 -1.25
N ASN A 335 12.95 24.12 -2.35
CA ASN A 335 11.60 24.68 -2.42
C ASN A 335 10.54 23.64 -2.05
N SER A 336 10.96 22.45 -1.59
CA SER A 336 10.07 21.34 -1.32
C SER A 336 9.83 21.13 0.18
N PHE A 337 8.62 20.70 0.49
CA PHE A 337 8.17 20.32 1.83
C PHE A 337 8.78 18.99 2.34
N PHE A 338 9.69 18.35 1.59
CA PHE A 338 10.09 16.95 1.80
C PHE A 338 11.52 16.76 2.39
N LEU A 339 12.03 17.77 3.13
CA LEU A 339 13.37 17.72 3.73
C LEU A 339 13.51 16.60 4.79
N GLY A 340 12.45 16.33 5.55
CA GLY A 340 12.45 15.28 6.57
C GLY A 340 12.62 13.90 5.95
N GLU A 341 12.06 13.71 4.77
CA GLU A 341 12.01 12.44 4.07
C GLU A 341 13.34 12.13 3.41
N MET A 342 13.99 13.15 2.85
CA MET A 342 15.39 13.05 2.47
C MET A 342 16.23 12.67 3.68
N ALA A 343 16.06 13.36 4.81
CA ALA A 343 16.82 13.07 6.01
C ALA A 343 16.73 11.60 6.42
N VAL A 344 15.51 11.09 6.54
CA VAL A 344 15.25 9.68 6.91
C VAL A 344 15.84 8.74 5.87
N GLY A 345 15.62 8.98 4.57
CA GLY A 345 16.18 8.14 3.50
C GLY A 345 17.70 8.02 3.61
N ARG A 346 18.41 9.14 3.87
CA ARG A 346 19.87 9.12 4.06
C ARG A 346 20.28 8.39 5.33
N LEU A 347 19.56 8.58 6.43
CA LEU A 347 19.84 7.91 7.71
C LEU A 347 19.67 6.39 7.61
N GLU A 348 18.64 5.92 6.93
CA GLU A 348 18.44 4.47 6.71
C GLU A 348 19.45 3.89 5.72
N PHE A 349 19.81 4.64 4.68
CA PHE A 349 20.87 4.22 3.78
C PHE A 349 22.24 4.16 4.47
N ALA A 350 22.52 5.08 5.39
CA ALA A 350 23.71 5.03 6.22
C ALA A 350 23.78 3.74 7.06
N LYS A 351 22.66 3.30 7.66
CA LYS A 351 22.60 2.02 8.38
C LYS A 351 22.86 0.83 7.45
N PHE A 352 22.31 0.86 6.23
CA PHE A 352 22.58 -0.16 5.21
C PHE A 352 24.07 -0.22 4.86
N LEU A 353 24.70 0.94 4.59
CA LEU A 353 26.12 1.05 4.27
C LEU A 353 27.01 0.51 5.40
N GLU A 354 26.72 0.88 6.65
CA GLU A 354 27.45 0.45 7.84
C GLU A 354 27.46 -1.07 7.97
N ARG A 355 26.27 -1.70 7.86
CA ARG A 355 26.11 -3.16 7.92
C ARG A 355 26.85 -3.91 6.81
N ASN A 356 27.09 -3.24 5.68
CA ASN A 356 27.75 -3.82 4.51
C ASN A 356 29.23 -3.40 4.40
N GLY A 357 29.82 -2.81 5.45
CA GLY A 357 31.26 -2.53 5.54
C GLY A 357 31.70 -1.19 4.94
N TYR A 358 30.77 -0.30 4.60
CA TYR A 358 31.03 1.01 3.99
C TYR A 358 31.02 2.14 5.03
N GLN A 359 31.83 2.01 6.09
CA GLN A 359 31.75 2.89 7.26
C GLN A 359 31.95 4.39 6.95
N ASN A 360 32.88 4.73 6.05
CA ASN A 360 33.12 6.14 5.69
C ASN A 360 31.88 6.76 5.04
N ALA A 361 31.33 6.08 4.03
CA ALA A 361 30.11 6.51 3.36
C ALA A 361 28.92 6.59 4.33
N ALA A 362 28.78 5.61 5.23
CA ALA A 362 27.74 5.60 6.24
C ALA A 362 27.80 6.85 7.13
N ASN A 363 28.99 7.22 7.60
CA ASN A 363 29.17 8.41 8.43
C ASN A 363 28.80 9.69 7.67
N LEU A 364 29.22 9.81 6.41
CA LEU A 364 28.92 10.97 5.57
C LEU A 364 27.42 11.12 5.29
N TYR A 365 26.72 10.04 4.93
CA TYR A 365 25.26 10.08 4.77
C TYR A 365 24.51 10.32 6.09
N ARG A 366 25.03 9.81 7.21
CA ARG A 366 24.45 10.09 8.54
C ARG A 366 24.57 11.57 8.89
N GLU A 367 25.72 12.18 8.62
CA GLU A 367 25.94 13.62 8.79
C GLU A 367 25.03 14.43 7.86
N ALA A 368 24.92 14.05 6.58
CA ALA A 368 24.01 14.68 5.62
C ALA A 368 22.54 14.61 6.09
N GLY A 369 22.06 13.43 6.50
CA GLY A 369 20.71 13.24 7.03
C GLY A 369 20.45 14.10 8.27
N ASN A 370 21.41 14.17 9.20
CA ASN A 370 21.29 15.03 10.38
C ASN A 370 21.27 16.53 10.05
N LEU A 371 21.93 16.97 8.97
CA LEU A 371 21.85 18.35 8.50
C LEU A 371 20.47 18.65 7.91
N TYR A 372 19.87 17.72 7.14
CA TYR A 372 18.50 17.88 6.66
C TYR A 372 17.48 18.05 7.77
N LEU A 373 17.59 17.28 8.87
CA LEU A 373 16.69 17.40 10.02
C LEU A 373 16.71 18.80 10.66
N LYS A 374 17.77 19.58 10.45
CA LYS A 374 17.92 20.93 11.02
C LYS A 374 17.35 22.05 10.14
N LYS A 375 16.70 21.72 9.01
CA LYS A 375 16.27 22.69 7.98
C LYS A 375 17.46 23.52 7.49
N PRO A 376 18.38 22.93 6.70
CA PRO A 376 19.68 23.51 6.39
C PRO A 376 19.57 24.84 5.63
N THR A 377 20.52 25.72 5.91
CA THR A 377 20.79 26.95 5.13
C THR A 377 21.36 26.63 3.74
N ILE A 378 21.38 27.61 2.85
CA ILE A 378 21.98 27.45 1.50
C ILE A 378 23.44 26.97 1.57
N ASP A 379 24.23 27.51 2.50
CA ASP A 379 25.63 27.10 2.69
C ASP A 379 25.74 25.65 3.19
N GLU A 380 24.85 25.24 4.10
CA GLU A 380 24.81 23.87 4.61
C GLU A 380 24.40 22.85 3.54
N LEU A 381 23.65 23.25 2.51
CA LEU A 381 23.35 22.34 1.38
C LEU A 381 24.57 22.08 0.51
N SER A 382 25.41 23.09 0.30
CA SER A 382 26.69 22.88 -0.40
C SER A 382 27.56 21.88 0.38
N LEU A 383 27.52 21.97 1.72
CA LEU A 383 28.16 21.00 2.59
C LEU A 383 27.53 19.60 2.49
N ILE A 384 26.19 19.49 2.49
CA ILE A 384 25.47 18.22 2.29
C ILE A 384 25.86 17.59 0.94
N ALA A 385 25.80 18.37 -0.14
CA ALA A 385 26.15 17.93 -1.48
C ALA A 385 27.58 17.39 -1.55
N GLY A 386 28.55 18.10 -0.96
CA GLY A 386 29.94 17.63 -0.87
C GLY A 386 30.07 16.32 -0.08
N LYS A 387 29.30 16.16 1.01
CA LYS A 387 29.28 14.91 1.80
C LYS A 387 28.69 13.75 1.02
N GLU A 388 27.58 13.95 0.31
CA GLU A 388 26.96 12.89 -0.50
C GLU A 388 27.87 12.49 -1.69
N GLU A 389 28.57 13.44 -2.31
CA GLU A 389 29.56 13.16 -3.34
C GLU A 389 30.76 12.36 -2.80
N GLU A 390 31.31 12.76 -1.65
CA GLU A 390 32.39 12.03 -0.98
C GLU A 390 31.94 10.62 -0.55
N ALA A 391 30.71 10.49 -0.06
CA ALA A 391 30.12 9.21 0.32
C ALA A 391 30.02 8.28 -0.89
N ARG A 392 29.44 8.78 -2.00
CA ARG A 392 29.33 8.07 -3.29
C ARG A 392 30.66 7.51 -3.77
N ASN A 393 31.72 8.31 -3.67
CA ASN A 393 33.05 7.88 -4.11
C ASN A 393 33.67 6.80 -3.19
N SER A 394 33.11 6.60 -2.00
CA SER A 394 33.62 5.69 -0.97
C SER A 394 32.99 4.27 -0.95
N PHE A 395 31.96 3.96 -1.76
CA PHE A 395 31.32 2.62 -1.79
C PHE A 395 31.16 2.00 -3.16
#